data_AF-A0A8B7E0N8-F1
#
_entry.id   AF-A0A8B7E0N8-F1
#
_cell.length_a   1.000
_cell.length_b   1.000
_cell.length_c   1.000
_cell.angle_alpha   90.00
_cell.angle_beta   90.00
_cell.angle_gamma   90.00
#
_symmetry.space_group_name_H-M   'P 1'
#
loop_
_entity.id
_entity.type
_entity.pdbx_description
1 polymer ?
#
loop_
_entity_poly.entity_id
_entity_poly.type
_entity_poly.pdbx_seq_one_letter_code
_entity_poly.pdbx_strand_id
1 'polypeptide(L)'
;MLLAIKDSKKVDIAQDIPCVRVSIDGTWQKRGHNSLHGVVTAISGDKCIDIEVLSKYCMGCIMWNSKKGTPEYQCWIIDHQCEINHKSSSGSMESAGAVTIFNRSVKKNSLIYKEFLGDGDTSSFKDVKNSNPYQDFDITPIKLECVGHVQKRLGTRLRNLVKAHKGTKTPLSGRGNLTEKCINSMQNYYGMAIRQNVNNLYAMKKAVYAILFHFTNFENQQMQHQED
;
A
#
# COMPACT_ATOMS: atom_id res chain seq x y z
N MET A 1 34.59 -33.98 20.56
CA MET A 1 33.16 -34.26 20.72
C MET A 1 32.68 -33.48 21.94
N LEU A 2 31.85 -32.44 21.71
CA LEU A 2 30.81 -31.90 22.62
C LEU A 2 31.27 -31.38 24.01
N LEU A 3 31.08 -30.13 24.45
CA LEU A 3 30.10 -29.09 24.11
C LEU A 3 30.67 -27.71 24.50
N ALA A 4 30.53 -26.75 23.60
CA ALA A 4 30.77 -25.34 23.90
C ALA A 4 29.57 -24.75 24.65
N ILE A 5 29.89 -24.03 25.71
CA ILE A 5 29.02 -23.12 26.46
C ILE A 5 28.46 -22.06 25.51
N LYS A 6 27.14 -21.88 25.52
CA LYS A 6 26.49 -20.58 25.78
C LYS A 6 24.98 -20.74 25.81
N ASP A 7 24.44 -20.47 27.00
CA ASP A 7 23.07 -20.07 27.22
C ASP A 7 22.68 -18.98 26.20
N SER A 8 21.92 -19.34 25.18
CA SER A 8 20.97 -18.41 24.58
C SER A 8 19.74 -18.42 25.47
N LYS A 9 19.81 -17.63 26.54
CA LYS A 9 18.64 -17.14 27.27
C LYS A 9 17.59 -16.80 26.23
N LYS A 10 16.44 -17.49 26.24
CA LYS A 10 15.20 -16.89 25.76
C LYS A 10 15.10 -15.57 26.50
N VAL A 11 15.34 -14.49 25.79
CA VAL A 11 15.04 -13.19 26.35
C VAL A 11 13.52 -13.14 26.34
N ASP A 12 12.94 -13.51 27.48
CA ASP A 12 11.56 -13.18 27.82
C ASP A 12 11.49 -11.65 27.92
N ILE A 13 11.45 -10.98 26.76
CA ILE A 13 11.10 -9.57 26.69
C ILE A 13 9.58 -9.53 26.73
N ALA A 14 9.02 -9.64 27.92
CA ALA A 14 7.69 -9.12 28.21
C ALA A 14 7.72 -7.57 28.22
N GLN A 15 8.29 -6.95 27.18
CA GLN A 15 7.90 -5.61 26.78
C GLN A 15 6.79 -5.83 25.78
N ASP A 16 5.57 -5.47 26.17
CA ASP A 16 4.45 -5.40 25.27
C ASP A 16 4.76 -4.30 24.23
N ILE A 17 5.42 -4.68 23.14
CA ILE A 17 5.82 -3.73 22.09
C ILE A 17 4.53 -3.27 21.40
N PRO A 18 4.24 -1.95 21.38
CA PRO A 18 3.00 -1.46 20.83
C PRO A 18 2.84 -1.84 19.35
N CYS A 19 1.71 -2.45 19.05
CA CYS A 19 1.28 -2.76 17.69
C CYS A 19 0.54 -1.57 17.09
N VAL A 20 0.95 -1.14 15.89
CA VAL A 20 0.35 0.01 15.21
C VAL A 20 -0.07 -0.31 13.77
N ARG A 21 -1.04 0.47 13.30
CA ARG A 21 -1.42 0.55 11.89
C ARG A 21 -0.52 1.53 11.17
N VAL A 22 -0.01 1.13 10.00
CA VAL A 22 0.83 1.96 9.16
C VAL A 22 0.29 2.01 7.74
N SER A 23 0.28 3.20 7.16
CA SER A 23 0.14 3.42 5.73
C SER A 23 1.53 3.51 5.14
N ILE A 24 1.79 2.76 4.07
CA ILE A 24 3.04 2.86 3.32
C ILE A 24 2.74 3.53 1.99
N ASP A 25 3.52 4.56 1.67
CA ASP A 25 3.41 5.25 0.38
C ASP A 25 4.80 5.65 -0.16
N GLY A 26 4.93 5.60 -1.47
CA GLY A 26 6.14 5.90 -2.21
C GLY A 26 5.99 7.17 -3.05
N THR A 27 7.02 8.01 -3.06
CA THR A 27 7.09 9.17 -3.95
C THR A 27 8.39 9.19 -4.74
N TRP A 28 8.34 9.75 -5.94
CA TRP A 28 9.46 9.82 -6.88
C TRP A 28 9.64 11.25 -7.39
N GLN A 29 10.89 11.64 -7.65
CA GLN A 29 11.24 12.94 -8.21
C GLN A 29 10.56 13.19 -9.58
N LYS A 30 10.38 12.14 -10.39
CA LYS A 30 9.80 12.22 -11.74
C LYS A 30 8.57 11.32 -11.85
N ARG A 31 7.58 11.76 -12.64
CA ARG A 31 6.42 10.94 -13.01
C ARG A 31 6.82 9.83 -13.99
N GLY A 32 6.16 8.69 -13.88
CA GLY A 32 6.54 7.46 -14.58
C GLY A 32 7.77 6.84 -13.92
N HIS A 33 7.83 5.51 -13.81
CA HIS A 33 8.83 4.75 -13.05
C HIS A 33 10.29 4.84 -13.56
N ASN A 34 10.73 6.01 -14.04
CA ASN A 34 12.04 6.34 -14.57
C ASN A 34 12.88 7.21 -13.60
N SER A 35 12.38 7.44 -12.39
CA SER A 35 13.12 8.21 -11.38
C SER A 35 14.29 7.40 -10.82
N LEU A 36 15.43 8.06 -10.62
CA LEU A 36 16.61 7.45 -10.01
C LEU A 36 16.55 7.48 -8.48
N HIS A 37 15.65 8.29 -7.93
CA HIS A 37 15.41 8.44 -6.51
C HIS A 37 13.95 8.14 -6.19
N GLY A 38 13.73 7.40 -5.11
CA GLY A 38 12.42 7.14 -4.52
C GLY A 38 12.49 7.36 -3.02
N VAL A 39 11.42 7.86 -2.43
CA VAL A 39 11.28 7.98 -0.99
C VAL A 39 10.06 7.20 -0.58
N VAL A 40 10.23 6.26 0.35
CA VAL A 40 9.15 5.45 0.91
C VAL A 40 8.91 5.93 2.33
N THR A 41 7.66 6.16 2.67
CA THR A 41 7.27 6.68 3.98
C THR A 41 6.31 5.74 4.67
N ALA A 42 6.46 5.61 5.98
CA ALA A 42 5.48 4.98 6.85
C ALA A 42 4.78 6.04 7.69
N ILE A 43 3.46 6.06 7.61
CA ILE A 43 2.61 7.03 8.30
C ILE A 43 1.65 6.26 9.21
N SER A 44 1.55 6.68 10.46
CA SER A 44 0.54 6.18 11.40
C SER A 44 -0.27 7.36 11.90
N GLY A 45 -1.59 7.33 11.66
CA GLY A 45 -2.46 8.47 11.93
C GLY A 45 -2.04 9.69 11.10
N ASP A 46 -1.59 10.74 11.78
CA ASP A 46 -1.12 12.02 11.23
C ASP A 46 0.40 12.18 11.27
N LYS A 47 1.14 11.14 11.71
CA LYS A 47 2.60 11.21 11.91
C LYS A 47 3.35 10.31 10.96
N CYS A 48 4.38 10.87 10.34
CA CYS A 48 5.41 10.09 9.64
C CYS A 48 6.32 9.44 10.69
N ILE A 49 6.30 8.11 10.75
CA ILE A 49 7.03 7.33 11.75
C ILE A 49 8.36 6.76 11.23
N ASP A 50 8.48 6.57 9.91
CA ASP A 50 9.71 6.12 9.29
C ASP A 50 9.79 6.54 7.81
N ILE A 51 11.00 6.71 7.31
CA ILE A 51 11.30 7.11 5.93
C ILE A 51 12.50 6.31 5.44
N GLU A 52 12.39 5.76 4.24
CA GLU A 52 13.49 5.13 3.52
C GLU A 52 13.74 5.84 2.20
N VAL A 53 14.98 6.28 1.98
CA VAL A 53 15.40 6.94 0.73
C VAL A 53 16.16 5.92 -0.10
N LEU A 54 15.65 5.67 -1.31
CA LEU A 54 16.24 4.72 -2.26
C LEU A 54 16.82 5.48 -3.45
N SER A 55 18.04 5.11 -3.83
CA SER A 55 18.76 5.69 -4.94
C SER A 55 19.38 4.61 -5.84
N LYS A 56 19.25 4.85 -7.14
CA LYS A 56 19.95 4.13 -8.23
C LYS A 56 21.12 4.93 -8.77
N TYR A 57 21.39 6.09 -8.19
CA TYR A 57 22.34 7.06 -8.67
C TYR A 57 23.36 7.37 -7.58
N CYS A 58 24.62 7.46 -7.99
CA CYS A 58 25.69 8.01 -7.17
C CYS A 58 26.65 8.76 -8.10
N MET A 59 26.86 10.05 -7.83
CA MET A 59 27.75 10.89 -8.65
C MET A 59 29.19 10.36 -8.61
N GLY A 60 29.68 9.96 -7.43
CA GLY A 60 31.03 9.40 -7.27
C GLY A 60 31.26 8.17 -8.14
N CYS A 61 30.32 7.22 -8.13
CA CYS A 61 30.36 6.04 -8.99
C CYS A 61 30.42 6.40 -10.48
N ILE A 62 29.71 7.43 -10.92
CA ILE A 62 29.69 7.86 -12.32
C ILE A 62 31.02 8.51 -12.71
N MET A 63 31.54 9.41 -11.88
CA MET A 63 32.80 10.11 -12.13
C MET A 63 33.98 9.14 -12.22
N TRP A 64 34.01 8.13 -11.34
CA TRP A 64 35.09 7.16 -11.28
C TRP A 64 34.89 5.96 -12.19
N ASN A 65 33.77 5.89 -12.92
CA ASN A 65 33.46 4.77 -13.81
C ASN A 65 34.50 4.62 -14.94
N SER A 66 35.04 5.73 -15.46
CA SER A 66 36.07 5.73 -16.51
C SER A 66 37.44 5.25 -16.03
N LYS A 67 37.69 5.26 -14.71
CA LYS A 67 38.94 4.86 -14.08
C LYS A 67 38.89 3.44 -13.50
N LYS A 68 37.81 2.68 -13.79
CA LYS A 68 37.69 1.29 -13.33
C LYS A 68 38.90 0.47 -13.77
N GLY A 69 39.52 -0.21 -12.79
CA GLY A 69 40.69 -1.06 -13.01
C GLY A 69 42.03 -0.36 -12.80
N THR A 70 42.06 0.95 -12.52
CA THR A 70 43.29 1.63 -12.13
C THR A 70 43.55 1.53 -10.62
N PRO A 71 44.82 1.64 -10.16
CA PRO A 71 45.14 1.67 -8.73
C PRO A 71 44.42 2.80 -7.99
N GLU A 72 44.24 3.96 -8.62
CA GLU A 72 43.55 5.11 -8.02
C GLU A 72 42.07 4.79 -7.75
N TYR A 73 41.42 4.03 -8.64
CA TYR A 73 40.05 3.57 -8.41
C TYR A 73 39.96 2.59 -7.24
N GLN A 74 40.96 1.71 -7.08
CA GLN A 74 40.98 0.78 -5.94
C GLN A 74 41.17 1.49 -4.61
N CYS A 75 42.00 2.53 -4.55
CA CYS A 75 42.09 3.37 -3.35
C CYS A 75 40.77 4.10 -3.09
N TRP A 76 40.18 4.71 -4.12
CA TRP A 76 38.93 5.46 -3.99
C TRP A 76 37.76 4.59 -3.51
N ILE A 77 37.60 3.37 -4.06
CA ILE A 77 36.44 2.51 -3.72
C ILE A 77 36.47 2.05 -2.26
N ILE A 78 37.64 1.98 -1.62
CA ILE A 78 37.79 1.59 -0.21
C ILE A 78 37.11 2.63 0.70
N ASP A 79 37.32 3.92 0.42
CA ASP A 79 36.75 5.02 1.21
C ASP A 79 35.38 5.47 0.69
N HIS A 80 34.93 4.94 -0.46
CA HIS A 80 33.70 5.39 -1.10
C HIS A 80 32.45 4.89 -0.38
N GLN A 81 31.66 5.84 0.13
CA GLN A 81 30.30 5.58 0.58
C GLN A 81 29.33 5.68 -0.62
N CYS A 82 28.96 4.53 -1.16
CA CYS A 82 28.05 4.46 -2.30
C CYS A 82 26.63 4.85 -1.90
N GLU A 83 26.04 5.80 -2.62
CA GLU A 83 24.64 6.21 -2.43
C GLU A 83 23.66 5.25 -3.10
N ILE A 84 24.13 4.35 -3.98
CA ILE A 84 23.28 3.37 -4.66
C ILE A 84 22.93 2.25 -3.68
N ASN A 85 21.68 2.25 -3.21
CA ASN A 85 21.13 1.22 -2.33
C ASN A 85 20.00 0.40 -3.00
N HIS A 86 19.62 0.75 -4.23
CA HIS A 86 18.60 0.02 -5.00
C HIS A 86 19.10 -0.30 -6.40
N LYS A 87 18.87 -1.54 -6.87
CA LYS A 87 19.37 -2.01 -8.18
C LYS A 87 18.27 -2.35 -9.18
N SER A 88 17.04 -2.59 -8.73
CA SER A 88 15.93 -3.03 -9.59
C SER A 88 15.17 -1.83 -10.20
N SER A 89 13.95 -2.08 -10.70
CA SER A 89 13.13 -1.02 -11.32
C SER A 89 12.74 0.05 -10.30
N SER A 90 12.50 1.27 -10.76
CA SER A 90 12.08 2.35 -9.86
C SER A 90 10.71 2.08 -9.25
N GLY A 91 9.84 1.34 -9.95
CA GLY A 91 8.55 0.88 -9.39
C GLY A 91 8.72 -0.10 -8.22
N SER A 92 9.78 -0.91 -8.21
CA SER A 92 10.07 -1.82 -7.08
C SER A 92 10.69 -1.14 -5.86
N MET A 93 11.00 0.16 -5.92
CA MET A 93 11.53 0.89 -4.77
C MET A 93 10.53 0.93 -3.61
N GLU A 94 9.23 1.05 -3.90
CA GLU A 94 8.21 1.06 -2.86
C GLU A 94 8.21 -0.25 -2.06
N SER A 95 8.18 -1.40 -2.74
CA SER A 95 8.33 -2.72 -2.14
C SER A 95 9.60 -2.85 -1.30
N ALA A 96 10.76 -2.47 -1.86
CA ALA A 96 12.04 -2.59 -1.19
C ALA A 96 12.10 -1.71 0.07
N GLY A 97 11.64 -0.46 -0.03
CA GLY A 97 11.60 0.47 1.09
C GLY A 97 10.62 0.01 2.17
N ALA A 98 9.47 -0.54 1.79
CA ALA A 98 8.51 -1.12 2.73
C ALA A 98 9.13 -2.25 3.55
N VAL A 99 9.82 -3.20 2.88
CA VAL A 99 10.53 -4.29 3.56
C VAL A 99 11.59 -3.76 4.53
N THR A 100 12.41 -2.79 4.10
CA THR A 100 13.43 -2.18 4.97
C THR A 100 12.82 -1.51 6.20
N ILE A 101 11.74 -0.75 6.01
CA ILE A 101 11.01 -0.07 7.09
C ILE A 101 10.43 -1.07 8.08
N PHE A 102 9.80 -2.15 7.60
CA PHE A 102 9.21 -3.18 8.46
C PHE A 102 10.28 -3.93 9.25
N ASN A 103 11.38 -4.34 8.62
CA ASN A 103 12.45 -5.10 9.29
C ASN A 103 13.17 -4.31 10.39
N ARG A 104 13.27 -2.99 10.28
CA ARG A 104 13.95 -2.14 11.28
C ARG A 104 13.02 -1.51 12.31
N SER A 105 11.71 -1.62 12.14
CA SER A 105 10.69 -0.94 12.94
C SER A 105 10.87 -1.13 14.45
N VAL A 106 11.07 -2.37 14.90
CA VAL A 106 11.28 -2.69 16.32
C VAL A 106 12.57 -2.06 16.84
N LYS A 107 13.67 -2.22 16.11
CA LYS A 107 14.98 -1.69 16.54
C LYS A 107 15.04 -0.17 16.54
N LYS A 108 14.41 0.47 15.56
CA LYS A 108 14.48 1.93 15.35
C LYS A 108 13.43 2.68 16.17
N ASN A 109 12.19 2.17 16.18
CA ASN A 109 11.03 2.88 16.70
C ASN A 109 10.38 2.18 17.89
N SER A 110 10.81 0.97 18.28
CA SER A 110 10.15 0.16 19.31
C SER A 110 8.65 -0.05 19.04
N LEU A 111 8.30 -0.29 17.77
CA LEU A 111 6.93 -0.49 17.29
C LEU A 111 6.85 -1.75 16.42
N ILE A 112 5.72 -2.45 16.50
CA ILE A 112 5.36 -3.54 15.57
C ILE A 112 4.31 -3.01 14.61
N TYR A 113 4.60 -3.06 13.31
CA TYR A 113 3.63 -2.66 12.29
C TYR A 113 2.71 -3.84 11.94
N LYS A 114 1.61 -3.96 12.67
CA LYS A 114 0.69 -5.09 12.57
C LYS A 114 -0.29 -4.95 11.39
N GLU A 115 -0.77 -3.75 11.13
CA GLU A 115 -1.76 -3.50 10.09
C GLU A 115 -1.14 -2.63 8.99
N PHE A 116 -1.06 -3.18 7.77
CA PHE A 116 -0.54 -2.52 6.58
C PHE A 116 -1.71 -1.95 5.78
N LEU A 117 -1.81 -0.63 5.68
CA LEU A 117 -2.71 0.06 4.77
C LEU A 117 -1.94 0.39 3.49
N GLY A 118 -2.38 -0.16 2.37
CA GLY A 118 -1.81 0.15 1.06
C GLY A 118 -2.87 0.17 -0.02
N ASP A 119 -2.49 0.63 -1.20
CA ASP A 119 -3.36 0.59 -2.36
C ASP A 119 -3.59 -0.86 -2.84
N GLY A 120 -4.72 -1.09 -3.51
CA GLY A 120 -5.25 -2.44 -3.79
C GLY A 120 -4.32 -3.39 -4.54
N ASP A 121 -3.34 -2.90 -5.30
CA ASP A 121 -2.40 -3.69 -6.10
C ASP A 121 -0.95 -3.58 -5.60
N THR A 122 -0.71 -3.67 -4.30
CA THR A 122 0.67 -3.58 -3.77
C THR A 122 1.36 -4.94 -3.76
N SER A 123 2.32 -5.14 -4.68
CA SER A 123 3.40 -6.13 -4.51
C SER A 123 4.11 -5.95 -3.16
N SER A 124 4.16 -4.72 -2.66
CA SER A 124 4.81 -4.31 -1.41
C SER A 124 4.35 -5.12 -0.20
N PHE A 125 3.05 -5.39 -0.05
CA PHE A 125 2.56 -6.22 1.08
C PHE A 125 3.02 -7.68 0.98
N LYS A 126 3.06 -8.25 -0.25
CA LYS A 126 3.55 -9.61 -0.47
C LYS A 126 5.01 -9.72 -0.07
N ASP A 127 5.83 -8.74 -0.46
CA ASP A 127 7.26 -8.71 -0.16
C ASP A 127 7.51 -8.54 1.36
N VAL A 128 6.76 -7.66 2.03
CA VAL A 128 6.78 -7.50 3.49
C VAL A 128 6.37 -8.79 4.21
N LYS A 129 5.32 -9.46 3.74
CA LYS A 129 4.89 -10.74 4.33
C LYS A 129 5.97 -11.81 4.18
N ASN A 130 6.61 -11.87 3.01
CA ASN A 130 7.68 -12.83 2.73
C ASN A 130 8.96 -12.54 3.53
N SER A 131 9.24 -11.28 3.88
CA SER A 131 10.41 -10.94 4.69
C SER A 131 10.27 -11.33 6.16
N ASN A 132 9.06 -11.70 6.60
CA ASN A 132 8.73 -12.15 7.95
C ASN A 132 9.35 -11.29 9.07
N PRO A 133 9.09 -9.97 9.08
CA PRO A 133 9.81 -8.98 9.91
C PRO A 133 9.65 -9.20 11.43
N TYR A 134 8.61 -9.94 11.85
CA TYR A 134 8.27 -10.13 13.25
C TYR A 134 8.20 -11.62 13.65
N GLN A 135 9.02 -12.45 13.00
CA GLN A 135 9.08 -13.89 13.28
C GLN A 135 9.28 -14.18 14.78
N ASP A 136 10.16 -13.43 15.43
CA ASP A 136 10.50 -13.61 16.85
C ASP A 136 9.32 -13.30 17.79
N PHE A 137 8.29 -12.59 17.29
CA PHE A 137 7.09 -12.20 18.05
C PHE A 137 5.86 -13.03 17.67
N ASP A 138 5.98 -13.99 16.74
CA ASP A 138 4.84 -14.75 16.17
C ASP A 138 3.71 -13.85 15.61
N ILE A 139 4.09 -12.72 15.02
CA ILE A 139 3.15 -11.74 14.45
C ILE A 139 3.31 -11.70 12.93
N THR A 140 2.19 -11.88 12.22
CA THR A 140 2.13 -11.68 10.76
C THR A 140 1.36 -10.38 10.45
N PRO A 141 1.94 -9.45 9.67
CA PRO A 141 1.23 -8.26 9.23
C PRO A 141 -0.03 -8.60 8.42
N ILE A 142 -1.11 -7.86 8.64
CA ILE A 142 -2.37 -7.99 7.89
C ILE A 142 -2.56 -6.82 6.94
N LYS A 143 -3.08 -7.10 5.74
CA LYS A 143 -3.41 -6.06 4.76
C LYS A 143 -4.80 -5.48 5.04
N LEU A 144 -4.89 -4.16 5.11
CA LEU A 144 -6.12 -3.39 5.12
C LEU A 144 -6.28 -2.67 3.78
N GLU A 145 -7.54 -2.45 3.38
CA GLU A 145 -7.90 -1.70 2.19
C GLU A 145 -8.54 -0.38 2.61
N CYS A 146 -8.15 0.73 1.99
CA CYS A 146 -8.75 2.01 2.31
C CYS A 146 -10.14 2.15 1.65
N VAL A 147 -11.08 2.80 2.35
CA VAL A 147 -12.44 3.02 1.82
C VAL A 147 -12.39 3.80 0.51
N GLY A 148 -11.46 4.76 0.38
CA GLY A 148 -11.25 5.51 -0.86
C GLY A 148 -10.87 4.61 -2.04
N HIS A 149 -10.03 3.60 -1.81
CA HIS A 149 -9.65 2.63 -2.83
C HIS A 149 -10.85 1.75 -3.23
N VAL A 150 -11.61 1.28 -2.24
CA VAL A 150 -12.84 0.51 -2.45
C VAL A 150 -13.88 1.31 -3.27
N GLN A 151 -14.04 2.61 -2.98
CA GLN A 151 -14.87 3.54 -3.78
C GLN A 151 -14.37 3.68 -5.23
N LYS A 152 -13.05 3.88 -5.42
CA LYS A 152 -12.43 3.97 -6.75
C LYS A 152 -12.67 2.70 -7.56
N ARG A 153 -12.51 1.53 -6.94
CA ARG A 153 -12.73 0.22 -7.55
C ARG A 153 -14.15 0.07 -8.11
N LEU A 154 -15.18 0.48 -7.36
CA LEU A 154 -16.57 0.47 -7.83
C LEU A 154 -16.72 1.26 -9.13
N GLY A 155 -16.25 2.51 -9.16
CA GLY A 155 -16.40 3.34 -10.35
C GLY A 155 -15.55 2.90 -11.52
N THR A 156 -14.34 2.37 -11.28
CA THR A 156 -13.54 1.77 -12.35
C THR A 156 -14.28 0.61 -13.02
N ARG A 157 -14.90 -0.28 -12.21
CA ARG A 157 -15.72 -1.38 -12.74
C ARG A 157 -16.92 -0.89 -13.54
N LEU A 158 -17.65 0.11 -13.05
CA LEU A 158 -18.79 0.70 -13.76
C LEU A 158 -18.35 1.37 -15.08
N ARG A 159 -17.26 2.14 -15.08
CA ARG A 159 -16.72 2.76 -16.30
C ARG A 159 -16.26 1.72 -17.31
N ASN A 160 -15.62 0.64 -16.87
CA ASN A 160 -15.20 -0.45 -17.74
C ASN A 160 -16.41 -1.17 -18.34
N LEU A 161 -17.49 -1.36 -17.56
CA LEU A 161 -18.75 -1.92 -18.06
C LEU A 161 -19.36 -1.03 -19.15
N VAL A 162 -19.43 0.29 -18.93
CA VAL A 162 -19.92 1.25 -19.92
C VAL A 162 -19.08 1.23 -21.19
N LYS A 163 -17.75 1.19 -21.06
CA LYS A 163 -16.82 1.08 -22.21
C LYS A 163 -17.04 -0.20 -23.00
N ALA A 164 -17.24 -1.34 -22.32
CA ALA A 164 -17.46 -2.63 -22.97
C ALA A 164 -18.77 -2.67 -23.79
N HIS A 165 -19.77 -1.86 -23.43
CA HIS A 165 -21.07 -1.80 -24.11
C HIS A 165 -21.17 -0.65 -25.13
N LYS A 166 -20.07 0.07 -25.37
CA LYS A 166 -20.05 1.17 -26.34
C LYS A 166 -20.23 0.63 -27.76
N GLY A 167 -21.19 1.18 -28.51
CA GLY A 167 -21.49 0.76 -29.89
C GLY A 167 -22.31 -0.54 -30.01
N THR A 168 -22.78 -1.09 -28.89
CA THR A 168 -23.75 -2.20 -28.90
C THR A 168 -25.16 -1.71 -29.20
N LYS A 169 -26.09 -2.62 -29.55
CA LYS A 169 -27.50 -2.30 -29.79
C LYS A 169 -28.19 -1.66 -28.56
N THR A 170 -27.66 -1.90 -27.36
CA THR A 170 -28.17 -1.37 -26.07
C THR A 170 -27.03 -0.68 -25.31
N PRO A 171 -26.66 0.56 -25.69
CA PRO A 171 -25.58 1.28 -25.02
C PRO A 171 -25.96 1.63 -23.58
N LEU A 172 -25.04 1.35 -22.64
CA LEU A 172 -25.23 1.65 -21.21
C LEU A 172 -24.94 3.13 -20.85
N SER A 173 -24.47 3.94 -21.79
CA SER A 173 -24.23 5.37 -21.62
C SER A 173 -25.36 6.21 -22.22
N GLY A 174 -25.60 7.42 -21.72
CA GLY A 174 -26.56 8.36 -22.30
C GLY A 174 -27.53 8.94 -21.26
N ARG A 175 -28.43 9.82 -21.71
CA ARG A 175 -29.47 10.43 -20.85
C ARG A 175 -30.37 9.32 -20.29
N GLY A 176 -30.49 9.24 -18.98
CA GLY A 176 -31.26 8.19 -18.29
C GLY A 176 -30.50 6.88 -18.01
N ASN A 177 -29.24 6.77 -18.42
CA ASN A 177 -28.40 5.57 -18.22
C ASN A 177 -27.18 5.86 -17.33
N LEU A 178 -26.20 4.96 -17.27
CA LEU A 178 -24.96 5.09 -16.48
C LEU A 178 -24.06 6.21 -17.05
N THR A 179 -24.37 7.45 -16.68
CA THR A 179 -23.54 8.63 -16.97
C THR A 179 -22.35 8.72 -16.02
N GLU A 180 -21.31 9.46 -16.41
CA GLU A 180 -20.15 9.73 -15.54
C GLU A 180 -20.55 10.37 -14.20
N LYS A 181 -21.54 11.28 -14.23
CA LYS A 181 -22.10 11.91 -13.02
C LYS A 181 -22.78 10.88 -12.11
N CYS A 182 -23.54 9.95 -12.68
CA CYS A 182 -24.17 8.84 -11.96
C CYS A 182 -23.10 7.96 -11.29
N ILE A 183 -22.07 7.54 -12.04
CA ILE A 183 -20.97 6.73 -11.52
C ILE A 183 -20.26 7.45 -10.36
N ASN A 184 -19.91 8.73 -10.52
CA ASN A 184 -19.27 9.51 -9.45
C ASN A 184 -20.15 9.59 -8.19
N SER A 185 -21.46 9.77 -8.36
CA SER A 185 -22.41 9.81 -7.25
C SER A 185 -22.47 8.46 -6.53
N MET A 186 -22.57 7.35 -7.28
CA MET A 186 -22.52 5.99 -6.71
C MET A 186 -21.22 5.74 -5.95
N GLN A 187 -20.06 6.16 -6.48
CA GLN A 187 -18.77 6.03 -5.78
C GLN A 187 -18.75 6.79 -4.44
N ASN A 188 -19.27 8.01 -4.42
CA ASN A 188 -19.33 8.83 -3.23
C ASN A 188 -20.24 8.20 -2.17
N TYR A 189 -21.48 7.88 -2.55
CA TYR A 189 -22.45 7.25 -1.65
C TYR A 189 -21.96 5.91 -1.14
N TYR A 190 -21.29 5.11 -1.97
CA TYR A 190 -20.79 3.80 -1.57
C TYR A 190 -19.79 3.90 -0.41
N GLY A 191 -18.87 4.87 -0.44
CA GLY A 191 -17.99 5.06 0.70
C GLY A 191 -18.60 5.84 1.84
N MET A 192 -19.67 6.64 1.63
CA MET A 192 -20.45 7.18 2.75
C MET A 192 -21.13 6.05 3.50
N ALA A 193 -21.78 5.12 2.80
CA ALA A 193 -22.41 3.93 3.39
C ALA A 193 -21.42 3.11 4.22
N ILE A 194 -20.19 2.92 3.75
CA ILE A 194 -19.14 2.23 4.52
C ILE A 194 -18.72 3.03 5.76
N ARG A 195 -18.48 4.35 5.62
CA ARG A 195 -18.01 5.21 6.73
C ARG A 195 -19.06 5.45 7.80
N GLN A 196 -20.35 5.52 7.45
CA GLN A 196 -21.44 5.76 8.38
C GLN A 196 -21.85 4.51 9.16
N ASN A 197 -21.50 3.32 8.65
CA ASN A 197 -21.90 2.03 9.24
C ASN A 197 -20.68 1.22 9.71
N VAL A 198 -19.65 1.89 10.22
CA VAL A 198 -18.47 1.23 10.80
C VAL A 198 -18.94 0.34 11.95
N ASN A 199 -18.47 -0.90 11.99
CA ASN A 199 -18.84 -1.95 12.96
C ASN A 199 -20.29 -2.47 12.86
N ASN A 200 -21.10 -2.03 11.90
CA ASN A 200 -22.44 -2.58 11.66
C ASN A 200 -22.55 -3.13 10.23
N LEU A 201 -22.24 -4.42 10.08
CA LEU A 201 -22.25 -5.08 8.77
C LEU A 201 -23.65 -5.11 8.14
N TYR A 202 -24.69 -5.31 8.95
CA TYR A 202 -26.06 -5.36 8.45
C TYR A 202 -26.50 -4.00 7.90
N ALA A 203 -26.32 -2.93 8.68
CA ALA A 203 -26.66 -1.58 8.25
C ALA A 203 -25.80 -1.13 7.06
N MET A 204 -24.52 -1.50 7.01
CA MET A 204 -23.66 -1.25 5.86
C MET A 204 -24.19 -1.91 4.60
N LYS A 205 -24.56 -3.19 4.66
CA LYS A 205 -25.15 -3.90 3.52
C LYS A 205 -26.45 -3.22 3.08
N LYS A 206 -27.35 -2.91 4.03
CA LYS A 206 -28.62 -2.22 3.76
C LYS A 206 -28.38 -0.88 3.03
N ALA A 207 -27.45 -0.06 3.52
CA ALA A 207 -27.10 1.22 2.90
C ALA A 207 -26.49 1.04 1.50
N VAL A 208 -25.64 0.03 1.30
CA VAL A 208 -25.08 -0.29 -0.03
C VAL A 208 -26.17 -0.71 -1.02
N TYR A 209 -27.12 -1.55 -0.61
CA TYR A 209 -28.25 -1.95 -1.44
C TYR A 209 -29.17 -0.78 -1.75
N ALA A 210 -29.43 0.11 -0.79
CA ALA A 210 -30.23 1.32 -1.00
C ALA A 210 -29.65 2.20 -2.11
N ILE A 211 -28.32 2.30 -2.21
CA ILE A 211 -27.67 3.01 -3.33
C ILE A 211 -28.01 2.33 -4.65
N LEU A 212 -27.85 1.01 -4.76
CA LEU A 212 -28.19 0.30 -5.99
C LEU A 212 -29.64 0.59 -6.39
N PHE A 213 -30.59 0.42 -5.47
CA PHE A 213 -32.01 0.66 -5.72
C PHE A 213 -32.36 2.11 -6.06
N HIS A 214 -31.63 3.09 -5.52
CA HIS A 214 -31.84 4.49 -5.87
C HIS A 214 -31.42 4.80 -7.33
N PHE A 215 -30.37 4.13 -7.82
CA PHE A 215 -29.83 4.38 -9.17
C PHE A 215 -30.42 3.46 -10.25
N THR A 216 -31.25 2.49 -9.87
CA THR A 216 -31.90 1.56 -10.78
C THR A 216 -33.41 1.66 -10.65
N ASN A 217 -34.14 1.68 -11.76
CA ASN A 217 -35.61 1.66 -11.76
C ASN A 217 -36.15 0.26 -11.41
N PHE A 218 -35.84 -0.28 -10.23
CA PHE A 218 -36.55 -1.46 -9.74
C PHE A 218 -37.93 -1.01 -9.28
N GLU A 219 -38.98 -1.52 -9.93
CA GLU A 219 -40.39 -1.19 -9.64
C GLU A 219 -40.89 -1.70 -8.27
N ASN A 220 -40.05 -2.33 -7.45
CA ASN A 220 -40.47 -2.85 -6.15
C ASN A 220 -40.23 -1.84 -5.03
N GLN A 221 -41.24 -1.01 -4.77
CA GLN A 221 -41.34 -0.06 -3.65
C GLN A 221 -41.25 -0.74 -2.26
N GLN A 222 -41.31 -2.07 -2.17
CA GLN A 222 -41.35 -2.80 -0.90
C GLN A 222 -40.02 -2.88 -0.14
N MET A 223 -38.88 -2.49 -0.72
CA MET A 223 -37.58 -2.54 -0.01
C MET A 223 -36.89 -1.19 0.17
N GLN A 224 -37.48 -0.10 -0.34
CA GLN A 224 -36.90 1.25 -0.17
C GLN A 224 -37.05 1.77 1.26
N HIS A 225 -38.02 1.24 2.00
CA HIS A 225 -38.20 1.46 3.44
C HIS A 225 -38.79 0.19 4.06
N GLN A 226 -37.96 -0.75 4.48
CA GLN A 226 -38.36 -1.66 5.56
C GLN A 226 -37.57 -1.25 6.80
N GLU A 227 -38.13 -0.26 7.48
CA GLU A 227 -38.12 -0.20 8.94
C GLU A 227 -39.19 -1.16 9.40
N ASP A 228 -38.77 -2.22 10.09
CA ASP A 228 -39.38 -2.79 11.30
C ASP A 228 -38.36 -3.79 11.90
#